data_AF-A0A849NDL1-F1
#
_entry.id   AF-A0A849NDL1-F1
#
_cell.length_a   1.000
_cell.length_b   1.000
_cell.length_c   1.000
_cell.angle_alpha   90.00
_cell.angle_beta   90.00
_cell.angle_gamma   90.00
#
_symmetry.space_group_name_H-M   'P 1'
#
loop_
_entity.id
_entity.type
_entity.pdbx_description
1 polymer ?
#
loop_
_entity_poly.entity_id
_entity_poly.type
_entity_poly.pdbx_seq_one_letter_code
_entity_poly.pdbx_strand_id
1 'polypeptide(L)' 'MEKDFNKEIKMLDEIYLELVEAIMNKPESQDYEKSKIYFENAAARMNKWANVVKDVKNQLESRNAARDLTAENRPA' A
#
# COMPACT_ATOMS: atom_id res chain seq x y z
N MET A 1 -17.19 6.09 8.71
CA MET A 1 -16.21 5.35 9.55
C MET A 1 -16.11 3.89 9.12
N GLU A 2 -17.14 3.05 9.29
CA GLU A 2 -17.03 1.61 8.95
C GLU A 2 -16.83 1.34 7.44
N LYS A 3 -17.49 2.12 6.57
CA LYS A 3 -17.29 2.06 5.11
C LYS A 3 -15.87 2.43 4.66
N ASP A 4 -15.22 3.36 5.36
CA ASP A 4 -13.89 3.85 5.00
C ASP A 4 -12.80 2.89 5.48
N PHE A 5 -13.02 2.23 6.62
CA PHE A 5 -12.12 1.22 7.17
C PHE A 5 -12.07 -0.04 6.30
N ASN A 6 -13.22 -0.58 5.89
CA ASN A 6 -13.27 -1.76 5.02
C ASN A 6 -12.65 -1.50 3.65
N LYS A 7 -12.73 -0.26 3.15
CA LYS A 7 -12.08 0.15 1.91
C LYS A 7 -10.55 0.13 2.03
N GLU A 8 -10.00 0.66 3.13
CA GLU A 8 -8.55 0.65 3.38
C GLU A 8 -8.01 -0.77 3.55
N ILE A 9 -8.71 -1.63 4.30
CA ILE A 9 -8.34 -3.04 4.44
C ILE A 9 -8.31 -3.71 3.07
N LYS A 10 -9.33 -3.49 2.24
CA LYS A 10 -9.36 -4.04 0.88
C LYS A 10 -8.19 -3.53 0.03
N MET A 11 -7.83 -2.26 0.13
CA MET A 11 -6.66 -1.70 -0.58
C MET A 11 -5.35 -2.33 -0.10
N LEU A 12 -5.21 -2.62 1.19
CA LEU A 12 -4.04 -3.29 1.74
C LEU A 12 -3.97 -4.77 1.32
N ASP A 13 -5.10 -5.48 1.35
CA ASP A 13 -5.21 -6.88 0.93
C ASP A 13 -4.88 -7.05 -0.56
N GLU A 14 -5.40 -6.16 -1.42
CA GLU A 14 -5.08 -6.16 -2.85
C GLU A 14 -3.58 -5.99 -3.11
N ILE A 15 -2.92 -5.06 -2.40
CA ILE A 15 -1.49 -4.83 -2.55
C ILE A 15 -0.67 -5.99 -1.97
N TYR A 16 -1.11 -6.58 -0.85
CA TYR A 16 -0.47 -7.76 -0.27
C TYR A 16 -0.51 -8.95 -1.23
N LEU A 17 -1.66 -9.21 -1.87
CA LEU A 17 -1.77 -10.26 -2.88
C LEU A 17 -0.86 -9.99 -4.09
N GLU A 18 -0.83 -8.76 -4.61
CA GLU A 18 0.06 -8.38 -5.71
C GLU A 18 1.55 -8.56 -5.35
N LEU A 19 1.93 -8.28 -4.10
CA LEU A 19 3.27 -8.49 -3.57
C LEU A 19 3.62 -9.97 -3.52
N VAL A 20 2.73 -10.81 -2.97
CA VAL A 20 2.93 -12.25 -2.85
C VAL A 20 3.03 -12.89 -4.23
N GLU A 21 2.13 -12.55 -5.15
CA GLU A 21 2.17 -13.05 -6.53
C GLU A 21 3.46 -12.65 -7.24
N ALA A 22 3.92 -11.41 -7.06
CA ALA A 22 5.19 -10.97 -7.62
C ALA A 22 6.34 -11.82 -7.06
N ILE A 23 6.43 -12.01 -5.74
CA ILE A 23 7.52 -12.78 -5.11
C ILE A 23 7.48 -14.26 -5.52
N MET A 24 6.30 -14.87 -5.55
CA MET A 24 6.11 -16.28 -5.89
C MET A 24 6.40 -16.59 -7.37
N ASN A 25 6.18 -15.63 -8.27
CA ASN A 25 6.48 -15.78 -9.69
C ASN A 25 7.94 -15.47 -10.05
N LYS A 26 8.83 -15.39 -9.06
CA LYS A 26 10.26 -15.23 -9.29
C LYS A 26 10.75 -16.39 -10.18
N PRO A 27 11.36 -16.12 -11.35
CA PRO A 27 11.86 -17.17 -12.23
C PRO A 27 12.97 -17.97 -11.55
N GLU A 28 12.90 -19.31 -11.67
CA GLU A 28 13.86 -20.24 -11.06
C GLU A 28 15.23 -20.29 -11.75
N SER A 29 15.35 -19.78 -12.99
CA SER A 29 16.48 -20.11 -13.86
C SER A 29 17.46 -18.97 -14.15
N GLN A 30 18.66 -19.36 -14.54
CA GLN A 30 19.75 -18.54 -15.09
C GLN A 30 19.39 -17.80 -16.42
N ASP A 31 18.12 -17.78 -16.80
CA ASP A 31 17.61 -17.07 -17.97
C ASP A 31 17.53 -15.57 -17.66
N TYR A 32 18.56 -14.86 -18.13
CA TYR A 32 18.72 -13.42 -17.93
C TYR A 32 17.52 -12.62 -18.43
N GLU A 33 16.94 -13.00 -19.58
CA GLU A 33 15.85 -12.23 -20.18
C GLU A 33 14.57 -12.35 -19.35
N LYS A 34 14.25 -13.56 -18.88
CA LYS A 34 13.11 -13.77 -17.97
C LYS A 34 13.29 -13.06 -16.63
N SER A 35 14.51 -13.07 -16.11
CA SER A 35 14.85 -12.36 -14.87
C SER A 35 14.70 -10.85 -15.05
N LYS A 36 15.17 -10.29 -16.17
CA LYS A 36 15.04 -8.87 -16.51
C LYS A 36 13.58 -8.46 -16.61
N ILE A 37 12.77 -9.19 -17.38
CA ILE A 37 11.32 -8.93 -17.51
C ILE A 37 10.63 -9.01 -16.15
N TYR A 38 10.98 -10.00 -15.32
CA TYR A 38 10.48 -10.10 -13.96
C TYR A 38 10.83 -8.87 -13.11
N PHE A 39 12.09 -8.42 -13.12
CA PHE A 39 12.52 -7.24 -12.36
C PHE A 39 11.86 -5.96 -12.84
N GLU A 40 11.72 -5.76 -14.15
CA GLU A 40 11.02 -4.60 -14.72
C GLU A 40 9.55 -4.57 -14.27
N ASN A 41 8.88 -5.72 -14.30
CA ASN A 41 7.49 -5.84 -13.84
C ASN A 41 7.35 -5.62 -12.34
N ALA A 42 8.26 -6.17 -11.53
CA ALA A 42 8.27 -5.97 -10.08
C ALA A 42 8.54 -4.49 -9.73
N ALA A 43 9.51 -3.86 -10.38
CA ALA A 43 9.85 -2.45 -10.17
C ALA A 43 8.69 -1.51 -10.54
N ALA A 44 7.99 -1.78 -11.65
CA ALA A 44 6.80 -1.02 -12.03
C ALA A 44 5.69 -1.08 -10.96
N ARG A 45 5.53 -2.24 -10.32
CA ARG A 45 4.53 -2.46 -9.25
C ARG A 45 4.96 -1.86 -7.91
N MET A 46 6.27 -1.82 -7.60
CA MET A 46 6.79 -1.23 -6.36
C MET A 46 6.39 0.24 -6.16
N ASN A 47 6.40 1.04 -7.24
CA ASN A 47 5.96 2.44 -7.17
C ASN A 47 4.47 2.55 -6.80
N LYS A 48 3.63 1.67 -7.35
CA LYS A 48 2.20 1.59 -7.00
C LYS A 48 2.03 1.21 -5.53
N TRP A 49 2.77 0.22 -5.05
CA TRP A 49 2.71 -0.22 -3.64
C TRP A 49 3.08 0.91 -2.68
N ALA A 50 4.16 1.64 -2.96
CA ALA A 50 4.58 2.78 -2.14
C ALA A 50 3.51 3.88 -2.08
N ASN A 51 2.85 4.18 -3.20
CA ASN A 51 1.78 5.17 -3.25
C ASN A 51 0.55 4.72 -2.45
N VAL A 52 0.13 3.46 -2.59
CA VAL A 52 -1.05 2.95 -1.84
C VAL A 52 -0.78 2.95 -0.34
N VAL A 53 0.41 2.52 0.10
CA VAL A 53 0.80 2.59 1.53
C VAL A 53 0.76 4.03 2.04
N LYS A 54 1.30 4.97 1.27
CA LYS A 54 1.26 6.40 1.61
C LYS A 54 -0.18 6.92 1.71
N ASP A 55 -1.04 6.57 0.78
CA ASP A 55 -2.44 7.02 0.75
C ASP A 55 -3.22 6.47 1.94
N VAL A 56 -3.04 5.19 2.28
CA VAL A 56 -3.65 4.60 3.48
C VAL A 56 -3.12 5.29 4.75
N LYS A 57 -1.82 5.55 4.83
CA LYS A 57 -1.23 6.27 5.97
C LYS A 57 -1.82 7.68 6.13
N ASN A 58 -1.94 8.44 5.04
CA ASN A 58 -2.56 9.77 5.05
C ASN A 58 -4.03 9.72 5.50
N GLN A 59 -4.79 8.71 5.05
CA GLN A 59 -6.18 8.52 5.48
C GLN A 59 -6.26 8.26 6.99
N LEU A 60 -5.37 7.41 7.53
CA LEU A 60 -5.30 7.15 8.97
C LEU A 60 -4.89 8.39 9.78
N GLU A 61 -3.88 9.14 9.34
CA GLU A 61 -3.41 10.37 10.01
C GLU A 61 -4.50 11.45 10.02
N SER A 62 -5.23 11.62 8.91
CA SER A 62 -6.34 12.59 8.83
C SER A 62 -7.46 12.28 9.83
N ARG A 63 -7.70 11.00 10.13
CA ARG A 63 -8.68 10.57 11.14
C ARG A 63 -8.20 10.84 12.56
N ASN A 64 -6.89 10.71 12.82
CA ASN A 64 -6.31 11.09 14.11
C ASN A 64 -6.36 12.62 14.32
N ALA A 65 -5.98 13.40 13.31
CA ALA A 65 -6.03 14.86 13.38
C ALA A 65 -7.46 15.40 13.62
N ALA A 66 -8.49 14.77 13.03
CA ALA A 66 -9.88 15.11 13.29
C ALA A 66 -10.34 14.79 14.73
N ARG A 67 -9.73 13.80 15.39
CA ARG A 67 -9.99 13.45 16.80
C ARG A 67 -9.30 14.40 17.79
N ASP A 68 -8.16 14.97 17.40
CA ASP A 68 -7.42 15.96 18.21
C ASP A 68 -8.12 17.32 18.33
N LEU A 69 -9.11 17.61 17.48
CA LEU A 69 -9.93 18.84 17.54
C LEU A 69 -11.09 18.79 18.56
N THR A 70 -11.07 17.81 19.46
CA THR A 70 -12.01 17.71 20.59
C THR A 70 -11.81 18.87 21.58
N ALA A 71 -12.83 19.16 22.39
CA ALA A 71 -12.98 20.41 23.16
C ALA A 71 -11.81 20.76 24.09
N GLU A 72 -10.88 19.84 24.34
CA GLU A 72 -9.70 20.01 25.20
C GLU A 72 -8.50 20.70 24.50
N ASN A 73 -8.52 20.85 23.16
CA ASN A 73 -7.38 21.37 22.38
C ASN A 73 -7.69 22.62 21.53
N ARG A 74 -8.78 23.34 21.80
CA ARG A 74 -9.05 24.62 21.12
C ARG A 74 -8.17 25.72 21.74
N PRO A 75 -7.46 26.55 20.94
CA PRO A 75 -6.78 27.72 21.49
C PRO A 75 -7.83 28.64 22.14
N ALA A 76 -7.48 29.12 23.35
CA ALA A 76 -8.33 29.94 24.21
C ALA A 76 -8.82 31.24 23.54
#